data_AF-A0A6B8TWK3-F1
#
_entry.id   AF-A0A6B8TWK3-F1
#
_cell.length_a   1.000
_cell.length_b   1.000
_cell.length_c   1.000
_cell.angle_alpha   90.00
_cell.angle_beta   90.00
_cell.angle_gamma   90.00
#
_symmetry.space_group_name_H-M   'P 1'
#
loop_
_entity.id
_entity.type
_entity.pdbx_description
1 polymer ?
#
loop_
_entity_poly.entity_id
_entity_poly.type
_entity_poly.pdbx_seq_one_letter_code
_entity_poly.pdbx_strand_id
1 'polypeptide(L)'
;MTNTKIAVGALAAGDLAKGMKHELLADLPAEGYLLLNHAGDGPHVFVSSDKAFGALDLGSFSKPHGDHLHHYAGDPVFPGFEVGATKPGHVAAGDGKAVLFDDETGDVTTMRLTGMDAVDHFRVPVHDGIAVLGEDGTYMGTITDDDGKRTGVAQVDADGKELERFEQCPGAHGAEETIDVIDAWEESEEWQRPRPALAVTGDVAYVTDPATKKVHVVDLTGEKKTLTADLPETPDELVVTEG
;
A
#
# COMPACT_ATOMS: atom_id res chain seq x y z
N MET A 1 6.62 -24.91 1.20
CA MET A 1 7.09 -23.52 1.28
C MET A 1 6.67 -22.88 -0.03
N THR A 2 5.72 -21.96 0.02
CA THR A 2 5.41 -21.08 -1.11
C THR A 2 6.65 -20.23 -1.36
N ASN A 3 7.13 -20.19 -2.61
CA ASN A 3 8.21 -19.28 -3.00
C ASN A 3 7.58 -17.89 -3.22
N THR A 4 7.28 -17.19 -2.11
CA THR A 4 6.90 -15.77 -2.18
C THR A 4 8.08 -14.97 -2.71
N LYS A 5 7.82 -13.91 -3.48
CA LYS A 5 8.85 -13.02 -4.02
C LYS A 5 8.24 -11.66 -4.28
N ILE A 6 9.08 -10.63 -4.31
CA ILE A 6 8.67 -9.29 -4.72
C ILE A 6 9.21 -9.06 -6.13
N ALA A 7 8.30 -8.92 -7.09
CA ALA A 7 8.66 -8.53 -8.45
C ALA A 7 8.59 -7.00 -8.58
N VAL A 8 9.68 -6.38 -9.01
CA VAL A 8 9.70 -4.96 -9.39
C VAL A 8 9.60 -4.89 -10.90
N GLY A 9 8.58 -4.22 -11.41
CA GLY A 9 8.31 -4.11 -12.83
C GLY A 9 8.02 -2.68 -13.28
N ALA A 10 8.34 -2.39 -14.53
CA ALA A 10 7.92 -1.17 -15.20
C ALA A 10 6.71 -1.46 -16.09
N LEU A 11 5.67 -0.64 -15.92
CA LEU A 11 4.57 -0.56 -16.87
C LEU A 11 4.81 0.66 -17.76
N ALA A 12 5.42 0.43 -18.91
CA ALA A 12 5.51 1.47 -19.91
C ALA A 12 4.12 1.65 -20.53
N ALA A 13 3.46 2.74 -20.20
CA ALA A 13 2.36 3.27 -21.01
C ALA A 13 2.96 3.74 -22.35
N GLY A 14 3.30 2.79 -23.22
CA GLY A 14 3.34 3.11 -24.64
C GLY A 14 2.00 3.72 -25.02
N ASP A 15 2.03 4.72 -25.90
CA ASP A 15 0.86 5.29 -26.61
C ASP A 15 -0.34 4.37 -26.49
N LEU A 16 -1.40 4.78 -25.76
CA LEU A 16 -2.51 3.90 -25.33
C LEU A 16 -3.09 3.06 -26.50
N ALA A 17 -2.87 3.49 -27.74
CA ALA A 17 -3.20 2.77 -28.97
C ALA A 17 -2.33 1.54 -29.32
N LYS A 18 -1.16 1.33 -28.69
CA LYS A 18 -0.18 0.28 -29.02
C LYS A 18 -0.16 -0.90 -28.05
N GLY A 19 -1.02 -0.86 -27.03
CA GLY A 19 -1.08 -1.85 -25.96
C GLY A 19 -0.03 -1.63 -24.88
N MET A 20 -0.28 -2.18 -23.71
CA MET A 20 0.61 -2.09 -22.55
C MET A 20 1.54 -3.30 -22.50
N LYS A 21 2.79 -3.07 -22.10
CA LYS A 21 3.74 -4.15 -21.81
C LYS A 21 4.29 -3.98 -20.41
N HIS A 22 4.22 -5.06 -19.65
CA HIS A 22 4.96 -5.22 -18.40
C HIS A 22 6.39 -5.66 -18.69
N GLU A 23 7.36 -4.99 -18.08
CA GLU A 23 8.77 -5.37 -18.08
C GLU A 23 9.20 -5.68 -16.64
N LEU A 24 9.66 -6.91 -16.40
CA LEU A 24 10.24 -7.30 -15.12
C LEU A 24 11.65 -6.70 -15.01
N LEU A 25 11.86 -5.84 -14.02
CA LEU A 25 13.14 -5.20 -13.75
C LEU A 25 13.96 -5.98 -12.72
N ALA A 26 13.30 -6.51 -11.68
CA ALA A 26 13.93 -7.31 -10.65
C ALA A 26 12.96 -8.35 -10.07
N ASP A 27 13.53 -9.44 -9.57
CA ASP A 27 12.83 -10.47 -8.82
C ASP A 27 13.59 -10.67 -7.49
N LEU A 28 13.02 -10.19 -6.40
CA LEU A 28 13.64 -10.17 -5.08
C LEU A 28 13.14 -11.35 -4.26
N PRO A 29 14.04 -12.20 -3.72
CA PRO A 29 13.63 -13.26 -2.82
C PRO A 29 13.02 -12.65 -1.57
N ALA A 30 11.87 -13.17 -1.17
CA ALA A 30 11.22 -12.80 0.07
C ALA A 30 10.59 -14.04 0.69
N GLU A 31 10.31 -13.99 1.99
CA GLU A 31 9.75 -15.12 2.72
C GLU A 31 8.58 -14.66 3.56
N GLY A 32 7.68 -15.60 3.84
CA GLY A 32 6.47 -15.31 4.59
C GLY A 32 5.46 -14.54 3.75
N TYR A 33 4.57 -13.87 4.46
CA TYR A 33 3.54 -13.04 3.88
C TYR A 33 3.97 -11.59 3.88
N LEU A 34 3.63 -10.87 2.81
CA LEU A 34 4.11 -9.51 2.57
C LEU A 34 2.92 -8.62 2.24
N LEU A 35 2.71 -7.53 2.98
CA LEU A 35 1.93 -6.40 2.49
C LEU A 35 2.90 -5.37 1.94
N LEU A 36 2.60 -4.88 0.74
CA LEU A 36 3.33 -3.77 0.15
C LEU A 36 2.56 -2.47 0.45
N ASN A 37 3.28 -1.47 0.95
CA ASN A 37 2.69 -0.17 1.27
C ASN A 37 3.55 0.95 0.70
N HIS A 38 2.92 1.97 0.12
CA HIS A 38 3.65 3.13 -0.37
C HIS A 38 4.33 3.88 0.79
N ALA A 39 5.62 4.20 0.69
CA ALA A 39 6.31 4.93 1.75
C ALA A 39 6.01 6.45 1.74
N GLY A 40 5.42 6.97 0.66
CA GLY A 40 5.01 8.38 0.54
C GLY A 40 6.08 9.32 0.00
N ASP A 41 7.27 8.82 -0.32
CA ASP A 41 8.40 9.61 -0.80
C ASP A 41 8.80 9.34 -2.26
N GLY A 42 8.18 8.34 -2.90
CA GLY A 42 8.42 7.95 -4.29
C GLY A 42 9.25 6.67 -4.40
N PRO A 43 10.55 6.67 -4.07
CA PRO A 43 11.41 5.53 -4.34
C PRO A 43 11.29 4.39 -3.34
N HIS A 44 10.61 4.56 -2.21
CA HIS A 44 10.55 3.52 -1.18
C HIS A 44 9.17 2.89 -1.02
N VAL A 45 9.19 1.62 -0.63
CA VAL A 45 8.02 0.81 -0.27
C VAL A 45 8.26 0.23 1.11
N PHE A 46 7.27 0.30 2.00
CA PHE A 46 7.27 -0.48 3.22
C PHE A 46 6.71 -1.88 2.95
N VAL A 47 7.45 -2.89 3.38
CA VAL A 47 7.10 -4.30 3.27
C VAL A 47 6.77 -4.81 4.67
N SER A 48 5.49 -5.00 4.96
CA SER A 48 5.03 -5.63 6.21
C SER A 48 5.27 -7.14 6.09
N SER A 49 6.12 -7.71 6.93
CA SER A 49 6.48 -9.13 6.95
C SER A 49 6.00 -9.81 8.24
N ASP A 50 6.37 -11.07 8.47
CA ASP A 50 5.97 -11.82 9.68
C ASP A 50 6.45 -11.19 11.02
N LYS A 51 7.43 -10.27 11.01
CA LYS A 51 8.07 -9.75 12.23
C LYS A 51 8.44 -8.26 12.23
N ALA A 52 8.33 -7.60 11.07
CA ALA A 52 8.76 -6.22 10.92
C ALA A 52 8.15 -5.55 9.69
N PHE A 53 8.13 -4.22 9.73
CA PHE A 53 8.04 -3.36 8.57
C PHE A 53 9.45 -3.12 8.03
N GLY A 54 9.80 -3.73 6.89
CA GLY A 54 11.06 -3.49 6.19
C GLY A 54 10.91 -2.36 5.17
N ALA A 55 11.96 -1.57 4.92
CA ALA A 55 11.98 -0.67 3.76
C ALA A 55 12.59 -1.37 2.55
N LEU A 56 11.98 -1.20 1.38
CA LEU A 56 12.51 -1.56 0.07
C LEU A 56 12.80 -0.26 -0.70
N ASP A 57 14.04 -0.06 -1.13
CA ASP A 57 14.41 0.98 -2.08
C ASP A 57 14.25 0.43 -3.50
N LEU A 58 13.42 1.07 -4.31
CA LEU A 58 13.16 0.65 -5.69
C LEU A 58 14.30 1.01 -6.64
N GLY A 59 15.27 1.80 -6.19
CA GLY A 59 16.43 2.22 -6.98
C GLY A 59 16.11 3.25 -8.06
N SER A 60 14.84 3.63 -8.24
CA SER A 60 14.40 4.62 -9.23
C SER A 60 13.82 5.86 -8.56
N PHE A 61 14.35 7.03 -8.90
CA PHE A 61 13.78 8.31 -8.46
C PHE A 61 14.07 9.44 -9.46
N SER A 62 13.18 10.42 -9.47
CA SER A 62 13.35 11.68 -10.19
C SER A 62 13.71 12.81 -9.24
N LYS A 63 14.68 13.63 -9.64
CA LYS A 63 15.05 14.85 -8.93
C LYS A 63 14.77 16.08 -9.80
N PRO A 64 13.89 17.01 -9.38
CA PRO A 64 13.70 18.26 -10.08
C PRO A 64 14.92 19.18 -9.95
N HIS A 65 15.29 19.84 -11.04
CA HIS A 65 16.27 20.92 -11.04
C HIS A 65 15.90 22.02 -12.03
N GLY A 66 15.07 22.95 -11.58
CA GLY A 66 14.54 24.02 -12.43
C GLY A 66 13.34 23.55 -13.24
N ASP A 67 13.47 23.56 -14.56
CA ASP A 67 12.39 23.26 -15.53
C ASP A 67 12.36 21.80 -16.01
N HIS A 68 13.22 20.93 -15.47
CA HIS A 68 13.32 19.52 -15.85
C HIS A 68 13.59 18.61 -14.65
N LEU A 69 13.43 17.32 -14.88
CA LEU A 69 13.75 16.24 -13.96
C LEU A 69 15.04 15.54 -14.41
N HIS A 70 15.90 15.18 -13.46
CA HIS A 70 16.92 14.16 -13.66
C HIS A 70 16.37 12.83 -13.14
N HIS A 71 16.34 11.83 -14.02
CA HIS A 71 15.92 10.48 -13.67
C HIS A 71 17.15 9.65 -13.28
N TYR A 72 17.04 8.94 -12.16
CA TYR A 72 18.04 8.00 -11.67
C TYR A 72 17.41 6.61 -11.62
N ALA A 73 18.19 5.59 -11.98
CA ALA A 73 17.78 4.21 -11.90
C ALA A 73 18.98 3.35 -11.46
N GLY A 74 18.74 2.48 -10.49
CA GLY A 74 19.64 1.42 -10.01
C GLY A 74 18.81 0.18 -9.70
N ASP A 75 19.48 -0.87 -9.23
CA ASP A 75 18.79 -2.10 -8.83
C ASP A 75 18.03 -1.86 -7.51
N PRO A 76 16.81 -2.41 -7.35
CA PRO A 76 16.09 -2.33 -6.10
C PRO A 76 16.79 -3.15 -5.02
N VAL A 77 16.83 -2.63 -3.80
CA VAL A 77 17.56 -3.23 -2.69
C VAL A 77 16.80 -3.09 -1.38
N PHE A 78 16.93 -4.10 -0.52
CA PHE A 78 16.60 -3.96 0.90
C PHE A 78 17.83 -3.35 1.62
N PRO A 79 17.79 -2.09 2.07
CA PRO A 79 18.90 -1.48 2.80
C PRO A 79 19.09 -2.05 4.22
N GLY A 80 18.20 -2.95 4.67
CA GLY A 80 18.24 -3.56 6.00
C GLY A 80 17.60 -2.71 7.11
N PHE A 81 16.86 -1.66 6.73
CA PHE A 81 16.03 -0.92 7.68
C PHE A 81 14.77 -1.73 8.03
N GLU A 82 14.52 -1.91 9.32
CA GLU A 82 13.35 -2.63 9.84
C GLU A 82 12.79 -1.91 11.08
N VAL A 83 11.47 -1.84 11.20
CA VAL A 83 10.75 -1.55 12.44
C VAL A 83 10.06 -2.84 12.90
N GLY A 84 10.49 -3.38 14.03
CA GLY A 84 9.91 -4.62 14.57
C GLY A 84 8.45 -4.47 14.96
N ALA A 85 7.63 -5.48 14.68
CA ALA A 85 6.23 -5.56 15.06
C ALA A 85 5.78 -7.03 15.13
N THR A 86 4.72 -7.32 15.88
CA THR A 86 4.25 -8.69 16.14
C THR A 86 3.43 -9.24 14.99
N LYS A 87 2.53 -8.42 14.44
CA LYS A 87 1.80 -8.67 13.20
C LYS A 87 1.71 -7.36 12.40
N PRO A 88 2.79 -7.01 11.65
CA PRO A 88 2.82 -5.82 10.82
C PRO A 88 1.63 -5.76 9.84
N GLY A 89 0.79 -4.73 9.98
CA GLY A 89 -0.40 -4.50 9.16
C GLY A 89 -0.18 -3.39 8.13
N HIS A 90 -1.10 -2.43 8.12
CA HIS A 90 -1.10 -1.32 7.17
C HIS A 90 -0.08 -0.23 7.51
N VAL A 91 0.40 0.45 6.46
CA VAL A 91 1.16 1.69 6.57
C VAL A 91 0.43 2.82 5.85
N ALA A 92 0.23 3.94 6.55
CA ALA A 92 -0.32 5.17 5.97
C ALA A 92 0.77 6.24 5.88
N ALA A 93 1.08 6.69 4.68
CA ALA A 93 2.12 7.69 4.45
C ALA A 93 1.54 9.07 4.08
N GLY A 94 2.18 10.13 4.55
CA GLY A 94 1.79 11.52 4.30
C GLY A 94 2.76 12.51 4.95
N ASP A 95 2.97 13.67 4.33
CA ASP A 95 3.77 14.78 4.87
C ASP A 95 5.16 14.37 5.40
N GLY A 96 5.89 13.58 4.61
CA GLY A 96 7.24 13.10 4.92
C GLY A 96 7.30 12.12 6.10
N LYS A 97 6.17 11.52 6.47
CA LYS A 97 6.04 10.52 7.54
C LYS A 97 5.27 9.30 7.06
N ALA A 98 5.44 8.20 7.79
CA ALA A 98 4.67 6.98 7.62
C ALA A 98 4.21 6.48 9.00
N VAL A 99 2.94 6.13 9.11
CA VAL A 99 2.33 5.56 10.31
C VAL A 99 2.20 4.06 10.12
N LEU A 100 2.83 3.28 10.99
CA LEU A 100 2.87 1.82 10.96
C LEU A 100 1.92 1.26 12.02
N PHE A 101 1.06 0.30 11.65
CA PHE A 101 0.07 -0.29 12.56
C PHE A 101 0.32 -1.79 12.77
N ASP A 102 0.57 -2.20 14.02
CA ASP A 102 0.72 -3.62 14.40
C ASP A 102 -0.62 -4.21 14.84
N ASP A 103 -1.20 -5.08 14.02
CA ASP A 103 -2.55 -5.63 14.19
C ASP A 103 -2.70 -6.48 15.46
N GLU A 104 -1.62 -7.05 15.99
CA GLU A 104 -1.65 -7.92 17.17
C GLU A 104 -1.46 -7.15 18.48
N THR A 105 -0.77 -6.01 18.45
CA THR A 105 -0.46 -5.23 19.66
C THR A 105 -1.25 -3.93 19.76
N GLY A 106 -1.80 -3.46 18.64
CA GLY A 106 -2.36 -2.11 18.51
C GLY A 106 -1.30 -1.01 18.61
N ASP A 107 -0.01 -1.35 18.50
CA ASP A 107 1.08 -0.37 18.45
C ASP A 107 0.96 0.47 17.17
N VAL A 108 0.96 1.79 17.34
CA VAL A 108 0.99 2.78 16.26
C VAL A 108 2.32 3.50 16.35
N THR A 109 3.16 3.35 15.33
CA THR A 109 4.48 3.99 15.26
C THR A 109 4.53 4.97 14.10
N THR A 110 4.80 6.24 14.38
CA THR A 110 5.01 7.25 13.33
C THR A 110 6.50 7.41 13.07
N MET A 111 6.89 7.11 11.84
CA MET A 111 8.23 7.26 11.33
C MET A 111 8.36 8.57 10.55
N ARG A 112 9.42 9.33 10.79
CA ARG A 112 9.87 10.37 9.85
C ARG A 112 10.70 9.70 8.76
N LEU A 113 10.33 9.90 7.50
CA LEU A 113 11.03 9.29 6.37
C LEU A 113 12.44 9.86 6.18
N THR A 114 12.61 11.16 6.42
CA THR A 114 13.95 11.74 6.50
C THR A 114 14.64 11.32 7.79
N GLY A 115 15.77 10.63 7.66
CA GLY A 115 16.54 10.11 8.81
C GLY A 115 16.02 8.77 9.35
N MET A 116 14.80 8.36 8.97
CA MET A 116 14.19 7.08 9.33
C MET A 116 14.07 6.88 10.86
N ASP A 117 13.67 7.94 11.57
CA ASP A 117 13.51 7.95 13.03
C ASP A 117 12.04 7.80 13.44
N ALA A 118 11.76 7.02 14.48
CA ALA A 118 10.46 7.03 15.14
C ALA A 118 10.28 8.37 15.87
N VAL A 119 9.21 9.09 15.54
CA VAL A 119 8.90 10.41 16.10
C VAL A 119 7.68 10.40 17.01
N ASP A 120 6.88 9.35 16.95
CA ASP A 120 5.75 9.13 17.83
C ASP A 120 5.47 7.64 18.00
N HIS A 121 4.90 7.27 19.14
CA HIS A 121 4.53 5.88 19.45
C HIS A 121 3.45 5.83 20.54
N PHE A 122 2.31 5.22 20.24
CA PHE A 122 1.24 4.98 21.19
C PHE A 122 0.53 3.66 20.89
N ARG A 123 -0.47 3.31 21.71
CA ARG A 123 -1.32 2.13 21.50
C ARG A 123 -2.77 2.51 21.40
N VAL A 124 -3.48 1.76 20.57
CA VAL A 124 -4.95 1.70 20.53
C VAL A 124 -5.40 0.27 20.89
N PRO A 125 -6.70 0.03 21.13
CA PRO A 125 -7.21 -1.33 21.27
C PRO A 125 -6.81 -2.21 20.08
N VAL A 126 -6.45 -3.46 20.35
CA VAL A 126 -5.96 -4.43 19.36
C VAL A 126 -7.04 -4.77 18.34
N HIS A 127 -6.72 -4.66 17.05
CA HIS A 127 -7.57 -5.09 15.93
C HIS A 127 -6.78 -5.05 14.61
N ASP A 128 -7.34 -5.63 13.55
CA ASP A 128 -6.82 -5.53 12.18
C ASP A 128 -7.14 -4.11 11.63
N GLY A 129 -6.15 -3.23 11.62
CA GLY A 129 -6.40 -1.79 11.62
C GLY A 129 -5.49 -0.94 10.75
N ILE A 130 -5.77 0.36 10.76
CA ILE A 130 -4.95 1.41 10.16
C ILE A 130 -5.03 2.66 11.04
N ALA A 131 -3.96 3.43 11.08
CA ALA A 131 -3.93 4.77 11.65
C ALA A 131 -3.33 5.76 10.64
N VAL A 132 -3.96 6.91 10.49
CA VAL A 132 -3.56 7.97 9.56
C VAL A 132 -3.29 9.24 10.35
N LEU A 133 -2.11 9.83 10.18
CA LEU A 133 -1.75 11.10 10.82
C LEU A 133 -2.38 12.28 10.06
N GLY A 134 -3.12 13.13 10.77
CA GLY A 134 -3.63 14.39 10.27
C GLY A 134 -2.62 15.55 10.41
N GLU A 135 -2.82 16.61 9.62
CA GLU A 135 -1.98 17.81 9.66
C GLU A 135 -1.99 18.53 11.03
N ASP A 136 -3.07 18.34 11.80
CA ASP A 136 -3.24 18.91 13.14
C ASP A 136 -2.50 18.13 14.25
N GLY A 137 -1.81 17.05 13.89
CA GLY A 137 -1.06 16.19 14.81
C GLY A 137 -1.92 15.15 15.54
N THR A 138 -3.20 15.02 15.19
CA THR A 138 -4.06 13.93 15.65
C THR A 138 -4.04 12.77 14.66
N TYR A 139 -4.56 11.61 15.07
CA TYR A 139 -4.67 10.44 14.23
C TYR A 139 -6.12 10.05 14.00
N MET A 140 -6.45 9.61 12.80
CA MET A 140 -7.69 8.90 12.51
C MET A 140 -7.38 7.42 12.37
N GLY A 141 -8.02 6.58 13.19
CA GLY A 141 -7.80 5.14 13.18
C GLY A 141 -9.11 4.36 13.14
N THR A 142 -9.05 3.12 12.66
CA THR A 142 -10.18 2.19 12.74
C THR A 142 -10.53 1.86 14.19
N ILE A 143 -11.80 1.55 14.43
CA ILE A 143 -12.29 1.05 15.72
C ILE A 143 -13.13 -0.20 15.52
N THR A 144 -13.17 -1.05 16.54
CA THR A 144 -13.97 -2.27 16.56
C THR A 144 -14.93 -2.30 17.73
N ASP A 145 -15.92 -3.18 17.67
CA ASP A 145 -16.66 -3.63 18.85
C ASP A 145 -15.84 -4.64 19.67
N ASP A 146 -16.44 -5.13 20.77
CA ASP A 146 -15.84 -6.13 21.67
C ASP A 146 -15.56 -7.48 20.98
N ASP A 147 -16.23 -7.76 19.86
CA ASP A 147 -16.03 -8.97 19.06
C ASP A 147 -14.95 -8.78 17.98
N GLY A 148 -14.29 -7.60 17.94
CA GLY A 148 -13.23 -7.27 16.98
C GLY A 148 -13.75 -6.89 15.59
N LYS A 149 -15.06 -6.69 15.42
CA LYS A 149 -15.64 -6.27 14.15
C LYS A 149 -15.47 -4.77 13.97
N ARG A 150 -14.94 -4.32 12.83
CA ARG A 150 -14.80 -2.89 12.50
C ARG A 150 -16.16 -2.18 12.50
N THR A 151 -16.29 -1.15 13.33
CA THR A 151 -17.53 -0.38 13.55
C THR A 151 -17.45 1.07 13.08
N GLY A 152 -16.25 1.57 12.77
CA GLY A 152 -16.07 2.93 12.27
C GLY A 152 -14.61 3.40 12.40
N VAL A 153 -14.45 4.70 12.57
CA VAL A 153 -13.16 5.35 12.87
C VAL A 153 -13.27 6.25 14.09
N ALA A 154 -12.14 6.51 14.74
CA ALA A 154 -12.02 7.49 15.82
C ALA A 154 -10.83 8.41 15.57
N GLN A 155 -10.99 9.67 15.98
CA GLN A 155 -9.89 10.60 16.11
C GLN A 155 -9.25 10.40 17.49
N VAL A 156 -7.93 10.25 17.54
CA VAL A 156 -7.14 10.11 18.77
C VAL A 156 -6.02 11.14 18.81
N ASP A 157 -5.60 11.55 20.00
CA ASP A 157 -4.39 12.35 20.17
C ASP A 157 -3.10 11.50 20.09
N ALA A 158 -1.95 12.15 20.23
CA ALA A 158 -0.63 11.50 20.17
C ALA A 158 -0.37 10.52 21.32
N ASP A 159 -1.19 10.53 22.38
CA ASP A 159 -1.13 9.55 23.47
C ASP A 159 -2.09 8.36 23.21
N GLY A 160 -2.79 8.34 22.08
CA GLY A 160 -3.80 7.33 21.73
C GLY A 160 -5.14 7.54 22.43
N LYS A 161 -5.37 8.68 23.07
CA LYS A 161 -6.64 8.97 23.73
C LYS A 161 -7.65 9.44 22.69
N GLU A 162 -8.80 8.79 22.71
CA GLU A 162 -9.95 9.15 21.88
C GLU A 162 -10.45 10.58 22.16
N LEU A 163 -10.59 11.35 21.09
CA LEU A 163 -11.12 12.71 21.07
C LEU A 163 -12.54 12.73 20.52
N GLU A 164 -12.76 12.02 19.42
CA GLU A 164 -14.03 11.93 18.72
C GLU A 164 -14.20 10.57 18.05
N ARG A 165 -15.45 10.14 17.86
CA ARG A 165 -15.79 8.83 17.32
C ARG A 165 -16.86 8.93 16.23
N PHE A 166 -16.67 8.19 15.15
CA PHE A 166 -17.51 8.19 13.96
C PHE A 166 -17.97 6.76 13.62
N GLU A 167 -19.07 6.32 14.24
CA GLU A 167 -19.66 4.98 14.02
C GLU A 167 -20.71 4.96 12.89
N GLN A 168 -21.01 6.13 12.31
CA GLN A 168 -21.96 6.28 11.20
C GLN A 168 -21.31 5.98 9.85
N CYS A 169 -20.33 5.08 9.84
CA CYS A 169 -19.70 4.51 8.66
C CYS A 169 -19.77 2.96 8.62
N PRO A 170 -20.89 2.30 9.01
CA PRO A 170 -20.94 0.85 8.98
C PRO A 170 -20.93 0.35 7.54
N GLY A 171 -19.81 -0.22 7.11
CA GLY A 171 -19.60 -0.69 5.74
C GLY A 171 -19.63 0.43 4.71
N ALA A 172 -18.82 1.49 4.90
CA ALA A 172 -18.63 2.56 3.91
C ALA A 172 -18.15 1.97 2.56
N HIS A 173 -19.11 1.56 1.75
CA HIS A 173 -19.01 0.95 0.42
C HIS A 173 -19.71 1.87 -0.60
N GLY A 174 -19.68 3.18 -0.36
CA GLY A 174 -20.26 4.17 -1.26
C GLY A 174 -19.39 4.35 -2.50
N ALA A 175 -19.82 3.80 -3.63
CA ALA A 175 -19.31 4.16 -4.95
C ALA A 175 -20.34 5.10 -5.60
N GLU A 176 -19.92 6.30 -6.01
CA GLU A 176 -20.75 7.18 -6.84
C GLU A 176 -20.85 6.64 -8.28
N GLU A 177 -19.79 5.95 -8.73
CA GLU A 177 -19.68 5.35 -10.06
C GLU A 177 -18.83 4.08 -10.01
N THR A 178 -19.15 3.10 -10.86
CA THR A 178 -18.45 1.80 -10.94
C THR A 178 -17.88 1.59 -12.33
N ILE A 179 -16.67 1.03 -12.39
CA ILE A 179 -16.01 0.62 -13.64
C ILE A 179 -15.75 -0.89 -13.53
N ASP A 180 -16.30 -1.67 -14.47
CA ASP A 180 -16.07 -3.11 -14.52
C ASP A 180 -14.69 -3.38 -15.12
N VAL A 181 -13.77 -3.94 -14.32
CA VAL A 181 -12.37 -4.18 -14.72
C VAL A 181 -12.05 -5.68 -14.77
N ILE A 182 -12.47 -6.43 -13.75
CA ILE A 182 -12.25 -7.87 -13.61
C ILE A 182 -13.57 -8.58 -13.29
N ASP A 183 -13.60 -9.90 -13.47
CA ASP A 183 -14.74 -10.72 -13.05
C ASP A 183 -14.92 -10.67 -11.51
N ALA A 184 -16.14 -10.97 -11.07
CA ALA A 184 -16.46 -11.00 -9.64
C ALA A 184 -15.54 -11.97 -8.89
N TRP A 185 -14.97 -11.49 -7.79
CA TRP A 185 -14.13 -12.25 -6.88
C TRP A 185 -14.77 -12.27 -5.50
N GLU A 186 -14.62 -13.39 -4.80
CA GLU A 186 -15.12 -13.59 -3.44
C GLU A 186 -13.95 -13.88 -2.50
N GLU A 187 -13.95 -13.21 -1.34
CA GLU A 187 -12.91 -13.38 -0.35
C GLU A 187 -12.89 -14.83 0.17
N SER A 188 -11.70 -15.42 0.20
CA SER A 188 -11.54 -16.78 0.69
C SER A 188 -11.54 -16.81 2.21
N GLU A 189 -12.28 -17.75 2.80
CA GLU A 189 -12.10 -18.10 4.22
C GLU A 189 -10.74 -18.78 4.48
N GLU A 190 -10.09 -19.29 3.43
CA GLU A 190 -8.71 -19.74 3.52
C GLU A 190 -7.79 -18.51 3.60
N TRP A 191 -7.17 -18.38 4.75
CA TRP A 191 -6.25 -17.29 5.03
C TRP A 191 -5.14 -17.21 3.96
N GLN A 192 -5.08 -16.05 3.29
CA GLN A 192 -4.06 -15.61 2.31
C GLN A 192 -4.00 -16.37 0.99
N ARG A 193 -5.14 -16.40 0.29
CA ARG A 193 -5.18 -16.70 -1.14
C ARG A 193 -4.92 -15.43 -1.96
N PRO A 194 -4.26 -15.55 -3.14
CA PRO A 194 -4.09 -14.44 -4.07
C PRO A 194 -5.39 -13.68 -4.30
N ARG A 195 -5.36 -12.37 -4.08
CA ARG A 195 -6.52 -11.48 -4.22
C ARG A 195 -6.28 -10.37 -5.25
N PRO A 196 -7.35 -9.80 -5.83
CA PRO A 196 -7.23 -8.56 -6.57
C PRO A 196 -6.74 -7.43 -5.65
N ALA A 197 -5.79 -6.65 -6.14
CA ALA A 197 -5.29 -5.43 -5.50
C ALA A 197 -5.59 -4.22 -6.39
N LEU A 198 -5.86 -3.08 -5.76
CA LEU A 198 -6.11 -1.79 -6.40
C LEU A 198 -5.09 -0.77 -5.88
N ALA A 199 -4.39 -0.11 -6.80
CA ALA A 199 -3.58 1.07 -6.51
C ALA A 199 -4.03 2.23 -7.40
N VAL A 200 -4.01 3.45 -6.88
CA VAL A 200 -4.38 4.66 -7.62
C VAL A 200 -3.25 5.67 -7.51
N THR A 201 -2.82 6.23 -8.65
CA THR A 201 -1.89 7.36 -8.70
C THR A 201 -2.39 8.39 -9.70
N GLY A 202 -2.54 9.63 -9.23
CA GLY A 202 -3.18 10.69 -10.01
C GLY A 202 -4.56 10.24 -10.53
N ASP A 203 -4.73 10.35 -11.85
CA ASP A 203 -5.97 9.98 -12.54
C ASP A 203 -5.97 8.53 -13.10
N VAL A 204 -5.09 7.65 -12.59
CA VAL A 204 -4.93 6.29 -13.11
C VAL A 204 -5.10 5.25 -12.00
N ALA A 205 -5.94 4.25 -12.24
CA ALA A 205 -6.09 3.09 -11.38
C ALA A 205 -5.40 1.85 -11.97
N TYR A 206 -4.78 1.05 -11.13
CA TYR A 206 -4.11 -0.20 -11.46
C TYR A 206 -4.79 -1.34 -10.69
N VAL A 207 -5.28 -2.35 -11.39
CA VAL A 207 -6.02 -3.48 -10.82
C VAL A 207 -5.35 -4.78 -11.20
N THR A 208 -4.97 -5.60 -10.23
CA THR A 208 -4.44 -6.94 -10.51
C THR A 208 -5.57 -7.96 -10.65
N ASP A 209 -5.42 -8.88 -11.61
CA ASP A 209 -6.26 -10.04 -11.79
C ASP A 209 -5.46 -11.32 -11.50
N PRO A 210 -5.58 -11.90 -10.29
CA PRO A 210 -4.89 -13.13 -9.93
C PRO A 210 -5.38 -14.35 -10.72
N ALA A 211 -6.64 -14.35 -11.17
CA ALA A 211 -7.24 -15.49 -11.88
C ALA A 211 -6.66 -15.64 -13.29
N THR A 212 -6.32 -14.52 -13.95
CA THR A 212 -5.78 -14.51 -15.30
C THR A 212 -4.31 -14.10 -15.40
N LYS A 213 -3.65 -13.80 -14.27
CA LYS A 213 -2.27 -13.28 -14.19
C LYS A 213 -2.09 -12.00 -14.99
N LYS A 214 -2.92 -11.01 -14.73
CA LYS A 214 -2.90 -9.74 -15.47
C LYS A 214 -2.86 -8.54 -14.51
N VAL A 215 -2.44 -7.41 -15.06
CA VAL A 215 -2.69 -6.10 -14.49
C VAL A 215 -3.45 -5.26 -15.51
N HIS A 216 -4.47 -4.57 -15.03
CA HIS A 216 -5.31 -3.66 -15.78
C HIS A 216 -4.99 -2.23 -15.34
N VAL A 217 -4.91 -1.32 -16.30
CA VAL A 217 -4.66 0.10 -16.05
C VAL A 217 -5.78 0.90 -16.65
N VAL A 218 -6.49 1.61 -15.79
CA VAL A 218 -7.73 2.31 -16.08
C VAL A 218 -7.45 3.81 -15.99
N ASP A 219 -7.60 4.51 -17.10
CA ASP A 219 -7.72 5.96 -17.10
C ASP A 219 -9.02 6.33 -16.36
N LEU A 220 -8.97 7.11 -15.29
CA LEU A 220 -10.16 7.52 -14.56
C LEU A 220 -10.82 8.76 -15.18
N THR A 221 -10.20 9.35 -16.21
CA THR A 221 -10.72 10.49 -16.97
C THR A 221 -11.48 10.08 -18.23
N GLY A 222 -12.33 10.98 -18.72
CA GLY A 222 -12.93 10.85 -20.06
C GLY A 222 -13.70 9.55 -20.29
N GLU A 223 -13.31 8.79 -21.33
CA GLU A 223 -13.96 7.53 -21.74
C GLU A 223 -13.55 6.31 -20.89
N LYS A 224 -12.67 6.49 -19.90
CA LYS A 224 -12.23 5.47 -18.97
C LYS A 224 -11.67 4.20 -19.61
N LYS A 225 -10.66 4.39 -20.46
CA LYS A 225 -10.05 3.29 -21.21
C LYS A 225 -9.25 2.38 -20.30
N THR A 226 -9.44 1.08 -20.49
CA THR A 226 -8.67 0.03 -19.81
C THR A 226 -7.62 -0.53 -20.75
N LEU A 227 -6.38 -0.51 -20.32
CA LEU A 227 -5.28 -1.28 -20.89
C LEU A 227 -4.98 -2.48 -20.02
N THR A 228 -4.38 -3.51 -20.61
CA THR A 228 -4.07 -4.75 -19.91
C THR A 228 -2.68 -5.23 -20.29
N ALA A 229 -1.94 -5.74 -19.32
CA ALA A 229 -0.67 -6.43 -19.51
C ALA A 229 -0.68 -7.79 -18.80
N ASP A 230 0.02 -8.77 -19.39
CA ASP A 230 0.29 -10.05 -18.75
C ASP A 230 1.37 -9.91 -17.68
N LEU A 231 1.16 -10.59 -16.54
CA LEU A 231 2.14 -10.73 -15.48
C LEU A 231 2.80 -12.11 -15.57
N PRO A 232 4.10 -12.23 -15.22
CA PRO A 232 4.80 -13.50 -15.28
C PRO A 232 4.28 -14.51 -14.24
N GLU A 233 3.70 -14.03 -13.16
CA GLU A 233 3.23 -14.82 -12.01
C GLU A 233 1.85 -14.36 -11.54
N THR A 234 1.22 -15.13 -10.64
CA THR A 234 -0.04 -14.72 -10.01
C THR A 234 0.21 -13.56 -9.05
N PRO A 235 -0.37 -12.36 -9.29
CA PRO A 235 -0.27 -11.25 -8.36
C PRO A 235 -1.06 -11.50 -7.08
N ASP A 236 -0.70 -10.79 -6.01
CA ASP A 236 -1.41 -10.81 -4.72
C ASP A 236 -1.51 -9.39 -4.16
N GLU A 237 -0.37 -8.74 -3.94
CA GLU A 237 -0.28 -7.34 -3.53
C GLU A 237 0.29 -6.45 -4.66
N LEU A 238 -0.06 -5.17 -4.66
CA LEU A 238 0.43 -4.18 -5.62
C LEU A 238 0.65 -2.83 -4.94
N VAL A 239 1.83 -2.24 -5.17
CA VAL A 239 2.08 -0.82 -4.97
C VAL A 239 2.57 -0.23 -6.29
N VAL A 240 2.14 1.00 -6.57
CA VAL A 240 2.60 1.79 -7.71
C VAL A 240 3.27 3.03 -7.16
N THR A 241 4.46 3.32 -7.67
CA THR A 241 5.24 4.53 -7.34
C THR A 241 5.45 5.35 -8.61
N GLU A 242 5.39 6.67 -8.51
CA GLU A 242 5.80 7.55 -9.60
C GLU A 242 7.33 7.71 -9.57
N GLY A 243 7.97 7.33 -10.69
CA GLY A 243 9.42 7.38 -10.87
C GLY A 243 9.95 8.73 -11.30
#